data_AF-D5E573-F1
#
_entry.id   AF-D5E573-F1
#
_cell.length_a   1.000
_cell.length_b   1.000
_cell.length_c   1.000
_cell.angle_alpha   90.00
_cell.angle_beta   90.00
_cell.angle_gamma   90.00
#
_symmetry.space_group_name_H-M   'P 1'
#
loop_
_entity.id
_entity.type
_entity.pdbx_description
1 polymer ?
#
loop_
_entity_poly.entity_id
_entity_poly.type
_entity_poly.pdbx_seq_one_letter_code
_entity_poly.pdbx_strand_id
1 'polypeptide(L)'
;MTIYKFGEIVYKKNKNLILESYGTGYMIQVACADRFELNTKLKMHLAYIYNEFAKTFSIYGFKDYMERILFLDLINVNGIGAKIAMNILDNGWETVADLVASANYETLSKLNFVNEKNARNIILSLQDKWKKIRNVSNSNETAKNINALSDVSESLKMLGFKEKQISYALSKIKISEQLEDMVEQSIKLIANKYHENRPTT
;
A
#
# COMPACT_ATOMS: atom_id res chain seq x y z
N MET A 1 -16.37 6.93 -19.31
CA MET A 1 -15.08 6.99 -18.58
C MET A 1 -14.86 5.65 -17.90
N THR A 2 -13.78 4.92 -18.24
CA THR A 2 -13.50 3.59 -17.68
C THR A 2 -12.71 3.72 -16.38
N ILE A 3 -13.14 3.07 -15.29
CA ILE A 3 -12.50 3.19 -13.97
C ILE A 3 -11.52 2.05 -13.72
N TYR A 4 -11.80 0.87 -14.25
CA TYR A 4 -10.92 -0.30 -14.17
C TYR A 4 -11.11 -1.21 -15.38
N LYS A 5 -10.14 -2.08 -15.64
CA LYS A 5 -10.24 -3.19 -16.61
C LYS A 5 -9.64 -4.46 -16.04
N PHE A 6 -10.24 -5.59 -16.40
CA PHE A 6 -9.62 -6.91 -16.27
C PHE A 6 -8.90 -7.24 -17.57
N GLY A 7 -7.66 -7.71 -17.45
CA GLY A 7 -6.86 -8.06 -18.62
C GLY A 7 -5.55 -8.73 -18.23
N GLU A 8 -4.77 -9.07 -19.24
CA GLU A 8 -3.45 -9.70 -19.11
C GLU A 8 -2.34 -8.73 -19.51
N ILE A 9 -1.23 -8.73 -18.78
CA ILE A 9 -0.08 -7.91 -19.16
C ILE A 9 0.72 -8.66 -20.23
N VAL A 10 0.64 -8.20 -21.46
CA VAL A 10 1.30 -8.81 -22.63
C VAL A 10 2.65 -8.17 -22.97
N TYR A 11 2.92 -6.98 -22.41
CA TYR A 11 4.18 -6.27 -22.60
C TYR A 11 4.54 -5.42 -21.39
N LYS A 12 5.84 -5.35 -21.08
CA LYS A 12 6.40 -4.52 -20.01
C LYS A 12 7.75 -3.95 -20.42
N LYS A 13 7.90 -2.63 -20.39
CA LYS A 13 9.19 -1.94 -20.58
C LYS A 13 9.22 -0.62 -19.82
N ASN A 14 10.20 -0.46 -18.92
CA ASN A 14 10.31 0.69 -18.01
C ASN A 14 8.96 0.90 -17.29
N LYS A 15 8.39 2.11 -17.34
CA LYS A 15 7.08 2.45 -16.76
C LYS A 15 5.88 2.18 -17.67
N ASN A 16 6.09 1.59 -18.85
CA ASN A 16 5.05 1.34 -19.83
C ASN A 16 4.66 -0.14 -19.85
N LEU A 17 3.35 -0.40 -19.81
CA LEU A 17 2.75 -1.72 -19.89
C LEU A 17 1.73 -1.76 -21.03
N ILE A 18 1.52 -2.94 -21.63
CA ILE A 18 0.33 -3.20 -22.45
C ILE A 18 -0.56 -4.18 -21.70
N LEU A 19 -1.77 -3.72 -21.35
CA LEU A 19 -2.83 -4.58 -20.83
C LEU A 19 -3.73 -5.00 -21.99
N GLU A 20 -3.80 -6.28 -22.30
CA GLU A 20 -4.74 -6.83 -23.26
C GLU A 20 -6.05 -7.21 -22.56
N SER A 21 -7.17 -6.70 -23.07
CA SER A 21 -8.51 -7.00 -22.55
C SER A 21 -9.46 -7.18 -23.72
N TYR A 22 -10.01 -8.40 -23.87
CA TYR A 22 -10.91 -8.78 -24.96
C TYR A 22 -10.35 -8.45 -26.36
N GLY A 23 -9.08 -8.78 -26.62
CA GLY A 23 -8.41 -8.54 -27.90
C GLY A 23 -8.04 -7.08 -28.18
N THR A 24 -8.22 -6.17 -27.22
CA THR A 24 -7.76 -4.78 -27.31
C THR A 24 -6.59 -4.54 -26.37
N GLY A 25 -5.46 -4.05 -26.92
CA GLY A 25 -4.28 -3.66 -26.15
C GLY A 25 -4.35 -2.20 -25.69
N TYR A 26 -4.17 -1.97 -24.40
CA TYR A 26 -4.12 -0.63 -23.80
C TYR A 26 -2.69 -0.30 -23.38
N MET A 27 -2.12 0.75 -23.94
CA MET A 27 -0.84 1.29 -23.50
C MET A 27 -1.02 2.09 -22.21
N ILE A 28 -0.43 1.62 -21.12
CA ILE A 28 -0.65 2.12 -19.76
C ILE A 28 0.68 2.50 -19.12
N GLN A 29 0.73 3.66 -18.49
CA GLN A 29 1.84 4.11 -17.66
C GLN A 29 1.59 3.78 -16.19
N VAL A 30 2.58 3.24 -15.51
CA VAL A 30 2.52 2.92 -14.08
C VAL A 30 3.69 3.57 -13.34
N ALA A 31 3.55 3.78 -12.03
CA ALA A 31 4.64 4.30 -11.20
C ALA A 31 5.81 3.30 -11.14
N CYS A 32 5.59 2.16 -10.48
CA CYS A 32 6.56 1.08 -10.37
C CYS A 32 6.10 -0.14 -11.17
N ALA A 33 6.80 -0.42 -12.28
CA ALA A 33 6.47 -1.54 -13.15
C ALA A 33 6.78 -2.90 -12.53
N ASP A 34 7.68 -2.97 -11.54
CA ASP A 34 8.05 -4.22 -10.86
C ASP A 34 6.93 -4.81 -10.02
N ARG A 35 5.91 -4.00 -9.68
CA ARG A 35 4.66 -4.47 -9.06
C ARG A 35 3.77 -5.27 -10.01
N PHE A 36 4.12 -5.32 -11.29
CA PHE A 36 3.35 -5.94 -12.35
C PHE A 36 4.18 -7.02 -13.04
N GLU A 37 3.64 -8.23 -13.07
CA GLU A 37 4.28 -9.40 -13.66
C GLU A 37 3.77 -9.61 -15.10
N LEU A 38 4.68 -9.99 -16.00
CA LEU A 38 4.33 -10.29 -17.39
C LEU A 38 3.49 -11.58 -17.46
N ASN A 39 2.56 -11.65 -18.40
CA ASN A 39 1.64 -12.77 -18.61
C ASN A 39 0.74 -13.08 -17.39
N THR A 40 0.46 -12.07 -16.56
CA THR A 40 -0.46 -12.19 -15.44
C THR A 40 -1.76 -11.47 -15.71
N LYS A 41 -2.86 -12.12 -15.32
CA LYS A 41 -4.22 -11.55 -15.37
C LYS A 41 -4.49 -10.80 -14.09
N LEU A 42 -4.93 -9.55 -14.21
CA LEU A 42 -5.28 -8.74 -13.06
C LEU A 42 -6.38 -7.73 -13.37
N LYS A 43 -6.95 -7.19 -12.30
CA LYS A 43 -7.79 -6.00 -12.34
C LYS A 43 -6.91 -4.78 -12.16
N MET A 44 -6.88 -3.90 -13.16
CA MET A 44 -6.13 -2.65 -13.11
C MET A 44 -7.08 -1.46 -13.06
N HIS A 45 -6.84 -0.54 -12.12
CA HIS A 45 -7.54 0.73 -12.03
C HIS A 45 -6.90 1.75 -12.98
N LEU A 46 -7.72 2.52 -13.69
CA LEU A 46 -7.26 3.40 -14.76
C LEU A 46 -7.61 4.87 -14.49
N ALA A 47 -6.70 5.77 -14.86
CA ALA A 47 -6.94 7.20 -14.98
C ALA A 47 -6.59 7.68 -16.39
N TYR A 48 -7.48 8.44 -17.00
CA TYR A 48 -7.32 8.99 -18.36
C TYR A 48 -7.05 10.48 -18.22
N ILE A 49 -5.85 10.92 -18.62
CA ILE A 49 -5.46 12.33 -18.58
C ILE A 49 -5.33 12.81 -20.02
N TYR A 50 -6.11 13.83 -20.36
CA TYR A 50 -6.02 14.46 -21.66
C TYR A 50 -4.75 15.31 -21.73
N ASN A 51 -3.92 15.05 -22.73
CA ASN A 51 -2.77 15.86 -23.04
C ASN A 51 -3.13 16.79 -24.20
N GLU A 52 -3.25 18.09 -23.92
CA GLU A 52 -3.65 19.08 -24.91
C GLU A 52 -2.64 19.22 -26.06
N PHE A 53 -1.34 19.15 -25.75
CA PHE A 53 -0.27 19.30 -26.75
C PHE A 53 -0.26 18.14 -27.75
N ALA A 54 -0.38 16.90 -27.24
CA ALA A 54 -0.39 15.71 -28.07
C ALA A 54 -1.80 15.35 -28.60
N LYS A 55 -2.84 16.12 -28.22
CA LYS A 55 -4.25 15.88 -28.54
C LYS A 55 -4.69 14.43 -28.32
N THR A 56 -4.20 13.81 -27.26
CA THR A 56 -4.41 12.38 -26.96
C THR A 56 -4.57 12.12 -25.47
N PHE A 57 -5.19 11.00 -25.12
CA PHE A 57 -5.31 10.56 -23.74
C PHE A 57 -4.12 9.69 -23.34
N SER A 58 -3.44 10.08 -22.27
CA SER A 58 -2.50 9.21 -21.58
C SER A 58 -3.26 8.38 -20.55
N ILE A 59 -3.04 7.06 -20.57
CA ILE A 59 -3.67 6.14 -19.62
C ILE A 59 -2.65 5.80 -18.54
N TYR A 60 -3.07 5.97 -17.29
CA TYR A 60 -2.30 5.65 -16.11
C TYR A 60 -2.96 4.50 -15.34
N GLY A 61 -2.16 3.54 -14.89
CA GLY A 61 -2.60 2.30 -14.27
C GLY A 61 -2.16 2.17 -12.82
N PHE A 62 -3.04 1.60 -12.01
CA PHE A 62 -2.83 1.40 -10.57
C PHE A 62 -3.33 0.03 -10.15
N LYS A 63 -2.63 -0.60 -9.22
CA LYS A 63 -3.06 -1.89 -8.64
C LYS A 63 -4.20 -1.67 -7.66
N ASP A 64 -4.11 -0.58 -6.90
CA ASP A 64 -5.05 -0.25 -5.84
C ASP A 64 -5.95 0.92 -6.22
N TYR A 65 -7.20 0.88 -5.79
CA TYR A 65 -8.12 1.99 -6.00
C TYR A 65 -7.67 3.26 -5.26
N MET A 66 -7.14 3.11 -4.04
CA MET A 66 -6.65 4.23 -3.24
C MET A 66 -5.43 4.91 -3.87
N GLU A 67 -4.54 4.13 -4.48
CA GLU A 67 -3.42 4.65 -5.26
C GLU A 67 -3.91 5.53 -6.42
N ARG A 68 -4.94 5.08 -7.16
CA ARG A 68 -5.57 5.88 -8.22
C ARG A 68 -6.14 7.19 -7.68
N ILE A 69 -6.78 7.17 -6.51
CA ILE A 69 -7.33 8.38 -5.89
C ILE A 69 -6.20 9.34 -5.49
N LEU A 70 -5.12 8.83 -4.90
CA LEU A 70 -3.95 9.66 -4.55
C LEU A 70 -3.32 10.29 -5.79
N PHE A 71 -3.19 9.54 -6.88
CA PHE A 71 -2.72 10.08 -8.15
C PHE A 71 -3.58 11.25 -8.64
N LEU A 72 -4.90 11.07 -8.68
CA LEU A 72 -5.83 12.11 -9.13
C LEU A 72 -5.79 13.34 -8.23
N ASP A 73 -5.65 13.14 -6.91
CA ASP A 73 -5.48 14.23 -5.96
C ASP A 73 -4.17 14.99 -6.19
N LEU A 74 -3.06 14.27 -6.42
CA LEU A 74 -1.75 14.86 -6.66
C LEU A 74 -1.76 15.74 -7.92
N ILE A 75 -2.32 15.27 -9.04
CA ILE A 75 -2.33 16.05 -10.29
C ILE A 75 -3.23 17.29 -10.23
N ASN A 76 -4.16 17.35 -9.27
CA ASN A 76 -4.99 18.53 -9.04
C ASN A 76 -4.25 19.61 -8.22
N VAL A 77 -3.09 19.29 -7.65
CA VAL A 77 -2.25 20.28 -6.95
C VAL A 77 -1.51 21.13 -7.98
N ASN A 78 -1.65 22.45 -7.84
CA ASN A 78 -0.97 23.40 -8.72
C ASN A 78 0.55 23.16 -8.78
N GLY A 79 1.06 22.91 -9.99
CA GLY A 79 2.48 22.64 -10.24
C GLY A 79 2.86 21.15 -10.19
N ILE A 80 1.90 20.25 -9.94
CA ILE A 80 2.10 18.80 -9.97
C ILE A 80 1.43 18.23 -11.22
N GLY A 81 2.23 17.86 -12.21
CA GLY A 81 1.74 17.14 -13.39
C GLY A 81 1.72 15.62 -13.19
N ALA A 82 1.06 14.90 -14.09
CA ALA A 82 0.95 13.44 -14.06
C ALA A 82 2.31 12.71 -13.97
N LYS A 83 3.35 13.24 -14.64
CA LYS A 83 4.71 12.67 -14.57
C LYS A 83 5.31 12.79 -13.16
N ILE A 84 5.12 13.94 -12.50
CA ILE A 84 5.62 14.16 -11.13
C ILE A 84 4.82 13.30 -10.16
N ALA A 85 3.49 13.27 -10.30
CA ALA A 85 2.62 12.41 -9.48
C ALA A 85 3.02 10.93 -9.57
N MET A 86 3.34 10.41 -10.76
CA MET A 86 3.85 9.05 -10.90
C MET A 86 5.18 8.83 -10.19
N ASN A 87 6.12 9.77 -10.29
CA ASN A 87 7.40 9.66 -9.59
C ASN A 87 7.25 9.73 -8.06
N ILE A 88 6.27 10.49 -7.56
CA ILE A 88 5.94 10.49 -6.13
C ILE A 88 5.44 9.09 -5.73
N LEU A 89 4.52 8.51 -6.51
CA LEU A 89 3.93 7.20 -6.26
C LEU A 89 4.90 6.02 -6.46
N ASP A 90 6.06 6.21 -7.08
CA ASP A 90 7.12 5.19 -7.13
C ASP A 90 7.52 4.70 -5.72
N ASN A 91 7.34 5.56 -4.71
CA ASN A 91 7.66 5.26 -3.31
C ASN A 91 6.57 4.45 -2.59
N GLY A 92 5.50 4.05 -3.30
CA GLY A 92 4.33 3.41 -2.71
C GLY A 92 3.29 4.42 -2.23
N TRP A 93 2.02 4.13 -2.49
CA TRP A 93 0.94 5.08 -2.22
C TRP A 93 0.64 5.22 -0.73
N GLU A 94 0.82 4.15 0.06
CA GLU A 94 0.66 4.17 1.51
C GLU A 94 1.69 5.11 2.15
N THR A 95 2.96 4.96 1.77
CA THR A 95 4.05 5.80 2.29
C THR A 95 3.83 7.27 1.95
N VAL A 96 3.43 7.58 0.71
CA VAL A 96 3.12 8.95 0.32
C VAL A 96 1.91 9.48 1.09
N ALA A 97 0.85 8.69 1.24
CA ALA A 97 -0.33 9.08 2.00
C ALA A 97 0.01 9.38 3.47
N ASP A 98 0.89 8.60 4.08
CA ASP A 98 1.35 8.82 5.45
C ASP A 98 2.17 10.10 5.59
N LEU A 99 3.11 10.36 4.67
CA LEU A 99 3.88 11.61 4.65
C LEU A 99 2.99 12.84 4.51
N VAL A 100 1.95 12.75 3.68
CA VAL A 100 0.95 13.82 3.50
C VAL A 100 0.11 14.00 4.77
N ALA A 101 -0.40 12.91 5.35
CA ALA A 101 -1.22 12.96 6.56
C ALA A 101 -0.46 13.51 7.77
N SER A 102 0.85 13.20 7.88
CA SER A 102 1.73 13.67 8.95
C SER A 102 2.37 15.04 8.68
N ALA A 103 2.05 15.71 7.57
CA ALA A 103 2.68 16.96 7.12
C ALA A 103 4.23 16.93 7.06
N ASN A 104 4.81 15.78 6.69
CA ASN A 104 6.27 15.65 6.58
C ASN A 104 6.77 16.19 5.23
N TYR A 105 6.80 17.51 5.10
CA TYR A 105 7.21 18.19 3.85
C TYR A 105 8.69 17.98 3.53
N GLU A 106 9.54 17.80 4.55
CA GLU A 106 10.99 17.64 4.40
C GLU A 106 11.36 16.33 3.69
N THR A 107 10.57 15.27 3.91
CA THR A 107 10.77 14.00 3.21
C THR A 107 10.17 14.05 1.82
N LEU A 108 8.99 14.67 1.66
CA LEU A 108 8.35 14.87 0.36
C LEU A 108 9.21 15.72 -0.58
N SER A 109 9.91 16.75 -0.08
CA SER A 109 10.78 17.62 -0.89
C SER A 109 12.08 16.94 -1.35
N LYS A 110 12.42 15.76 -0.80
CA LYS A 110 13.56 14.95 -1.26
C LYS A 110 13.18 14.00 -2.39
N LEU A 111 11.89 13.85 -2.70
CA LEU A 111 11.44 13.00 -3.79
C LEU A 111 11.82 13.58 -5.15
N ASN A 112 12.10 12.71 -6.11
CA ASN A 112 12.51 13.11 -7.45
C ASN A 112 11.49 14.07 -8.09
N PHE A 113 11.97 15.23 -8.53
CA PHE A 113 11.17 16.30 -9.17
C PHE A 113 10.16 17.00 -8.24
N VAL A 114 10.27 16.81 -6.93
CA VAL A 114 9.51 17.57 -5.93
C VAL A 114 10.46 18.57 -5.29
N ASN A 115 10.10 19.86 -5.29
CA ASN A 115 10.84 20.89 -4.55
C ASN A 115 10.07 21.26 -3.27
N GLU A 116 10.68 22.08 -2.42
CA GLU A 116 10.06 22.50 -1.15
C GLU A 116 8.71 23.20 -1.34
N LYS A 117 8.59 24.06 -2.36
CA LYS A 117 7.32 24.74 -2.70
C LYS A 117 6.22 23.73 -3.05
N ASN A 118 6.55 22.76 -3.89
CA ASN A 118 5.63 21.71 -4.33
C ASN A 118 5.24 20.80 -3.16
N ALA A 119 6.20 20.41 -2.31
CA ALA A 119 5.93 19.60 -1.12
C ALA A 119 4.96 20.31 -0.15
N ARG A 120 5.17 21.61 0.10
CA ARG A 120 4.26 22.44 0.91
C ARG A 120 2.88 22.56 0.28
N ASN A 121 2.80 22.76 -1.04
CA ASN A 121 1.51 22.81 -1.75
C ASN A 121 0.74 21.48 -1.67
N ILE A 122 1.45 20.36 -1.81
CA ILE A 122 0.86 19.02 -1.68
C ILE A 122 0.24 18.87 -0.29
N ILE A 123 1.00 19.18 0.77
CA ILE A 123 0.50 19.07 2.14
C ILE A 123 -0.69 20.00 2.37
N LEU A 124 -0.58 21.28 2.00
CA LEU A 124 -1.67 22.24 2.17
C LEU A 124 -2.96 21.78 1.47
N SER A 125 -2.85 21.17 0.30
CA SER A 125 -4.01 20.77 -0.50
C SER A 125 -4.62 19.44 -0.04
N LEU A 126 -3.79 18.50 0.43
CA LEU A 126 -4.17 17.09 0.57
C LEU A 126 -4.19 16.58 2.01
N GLN A 127 -3.51 17.25 2.95
CA GLN A 127 -3.33 16.75 4.32
C GLN A 127 -4.64 16.38 5.01
N ASP A 128 -5.61 17.31 5.05
CA ASP A 128 -6.86 17.08 5.78
C ASP A 128 -7.65 15.89 5.25
N LYS A 129 -7.67 15.73 3.92
CA LYS A 129 -8.35 14.63 3.25
C LYS A 129 -7.69 13.30 3.59
N TRP A 130 -6.36 13.22 3.41
CA TRP A 130 -5.63 11.97 3.59
C TRP A 130 -5.46 11.59 5.06
N LYS A 131 -5.41 12.57 5.97
CA LYS A 131 -5.48 12.32 7.42
C LYS A 131 -6.80 11.65 7.82
N LYS A 132 -7.94 12.12 7.31
CA LYS A 132 -9.24 11.48 7.57
C LYS A 132 -9.30 10.06 7.02
N ILE A 133 -8.87 9.86 5.78
CA ILE A 133 -8.84 8.55 5.12
C ILE A 133 -7.96 7.57 5.91
N ARG A 134 -6.75 7.97 6.29
CA ARG A 134 -5.82 7.12 7.04
C ARG A 134 -6.31 6.83 8.46
N ASN A 135 -6.93 7.79 9.14
CA ASN A 135 -7.51 7.55 10.46
C ASN A 135 -8.62 6.48 10.43
N VAL A 136 -9.49 6.50 9.42
CA VAL A 136 -10.54 5.48 9.23
C VAL A 136 -9.94 4.11 8.87
N SER A 137 -8.87 4.09 8.06
CA SER A 137 -8.14 2.86 7.76
C SER A 137 -7.51 2.27 9.02
N ASN A 138 -6.82 3.10 9.80
CA ASN A 138 -6.13 2.67 11.01
C ASN A 138 -7.12 2.19 12.08
N SER A 139 -8.30 2.81 12.23
CA SER A 139 -9.32 2.33 13.17
C SER A 139 -9.84 0.94 12.77
N ASN A 140 -10.02 0.69 11.47
CA ASN A 140 -10.48 -0.60 10.96
C ASN A 140 -9.40 -1.68 11.06
N GLU A 141 -8.14 -1.34 10.79
CA GLU A 141 -6.99 -2.23 10.99
C GLU A 141 -6.80 -2.55 12.47
N THR A 142 -6.90 -1.56 13.36
CA THR A 142 -6.80 -1.77 14.81
C THR A 142 -7.90 -2.71 15.30
N ALA A 143 -9.14 -2.52 14.85
CA ALA A 143 -10.25 -3.41 15.20
C ALA A 143 -10.06 -4.85 14.68
N LYS A 144 -9.58 -5.02 13.43
CA LYS A 144 -9.24 -6.33 12.88
C LYS A 144 -8.10 -7.00 13.65
N ASN A 145 -7.06 -6.25 13.99
CA ASN A 145 -5.91 -6.75 14.73
C ASN A 145 -6.29 -7.18 16.15
N ILE A 146 -7.17 -6.43 16.83
CA ILE A 146 -7.70 -6.81 18.14
C ILE A 146 -8.48 -8.14 18.06
N ASN A 147 -9.32 -8.30 17.03
CA ASN A 147 -10.07 -9.54 16.83
C ASN A 147 -9.13 -10.71 16.51
N ALA A 148 -8.18 -10.54 15.59
CA ALA A 148 -7.20 -11.58 15.25
C ALA A 148 -6.34 -12.00 16.45
N LEU A 149 -5.89 -11.05 17.27
CA LEU A 149 -5.15 -11.35 18.50
C LEU A 149 -6.02 -12.06 19.55
N SER A 150 -7.33 -11.74 19.59
CA SER A 150 -8.30 -12.46 20.43
C SER A 150 -8.45 -13.91 20.00
N ASP A 151 -8.59 -14.17 18.68
CA ASP A 151 -8.74 -15.52 18.12
C ASP A 151 -7.49 -16.38 18.37
N VAL A 152 -6.29 -15.79 18.23
CA VAL A 152 -5.02 -16.45 18.58
C VAL A 152 -4.95 -16.76 20.07
N SER A 153 -5.38 -15.82 20.93
CA SER A 153 -5.42 -16.01 22.38
C SER A 153 -6.31 -17.19 22.76
N GLU A 154 -7.50 -17.28 22.18
CA GLU A 154 -8.46 -18.37 22.44
C GLU A 154 -7.92 -19.72 21.95
N SER A 155 -7.32 -19.73 20.76
CA SER A 155 -6.67 -20.94 20.21
C SER A 155 -5.53 -21.45 21.10
N LEU A 156 -4.66 -20.56 21.59
CA LEU A 156 -3.57 -20.92 22.51
C LEU A 156 -4.09 -21.39 23.87
N LYS A 157 -5.21 -20.83 24.36
CA LYS A 157 -5.89 -21.32 25.57
C LYS A 157 -6.42 -22.74 25.37
N MET A 158 -7.05 -23.05 24.24
CA MET A 158 -7.52 -24.40 23.91
C MET A 158 -6.38 -25.41 23.82
N LEU A 159 -5.21 -24.99 23.33
CA LEU A 159 -3.98 -25.80 23.30
C LEU A 159 -3.33 -25.99 24.69
N GLY A 160 -3.85 -25.34 25.74
CA GLY A 160 -3.42 -25.53 27.12
C GLY A 160 -2.28 -24.61 27.58
N PHE A 161 -1.95 -23.54 26.83
CA PHE A 161 -0.94 -22.58 27.26
C PHE A 161 -1.44 -21.68 28.40
N LYS A 162 -0.55 -21.33 29.33
CA LYS A 162 -0.90 -20.46 30.47
C LYS A 162 -1.02 -19.00 30.02
N GLU A 163 -1.89 -18.22 30.66
CA GLU A 163 -2.12 -16.81 30.30
C GLU A 163 -0.83 -15.98 30.22
N LYS A 164 0.12 -16.17 31.14
CA LYS A 164 1.42 -15.48 31.12
C LYS A 164 2.25 -15.78 29.85
N GLN A 165 2.11 -16.97 29.28
CA GLN A 165 2.79 -17.36 28.04
C GLN A 165 2.09 -16.75 26.83
N ILE A 166 0.76 -16.76 26.83
CA ILE A 166 -0.07 -16.18 25.78
C ILE A 166 0.17 -14.67 25.68
N SER A 167 0.08 -13.93 26.80
CA SER A 167 0.33 -12.48 26.81
C SER A 167 1.73 -12.13 26.31
N TYR A 168 2.74 -12.96 26.60
CA TYR A 168 4.10 -12.76 26.08
C TYR A 168 4.17 -12.96 24.56
N ALA A 169 3.55 -14.02 24.05
CA ALA A 169 3.53 -14.30 22.62
C ALA A 169 2.82 -13.17 21.85
N LEU A 170 1.64 -12.75 22.33
CA LEU A 170 0.85 -11.68 21.73
C LEU A 170 1.57 -10.32 21.73
N SER A 171 2.45 -10.05 22.70
CA SER A 171 3.25 -8.81 22.72
C SER A 171 4.40 -8.79 21.71
N LYS A 172 4.80 -9.95 21.17
CA LYS A 172 5.99 -10.09 20.30
C LYS A 172 5.68 -10.60 18.89
N ILE A 173 4.44 -11.03 18.66
CA ILE A 173 4.02 -11.56 17.37
C ILE A 173 3.88 -10.46 16.31
N LYS A 174 4.24 -10.80 15.07
CA LYS A 174 3.89 -9.98 13.91
C LYS A 174 2.52 -10.41 13.41
N ILE A 175 1.64 -9.44 13.20
CA ILE A 175 0.30 -9.72 12.68
C ILE A 175 0.43 -10.11 11.20
N SER A 176 -0.17 -11.25 10.82
CA SER A 176 -0.27 -11.75 9.45
C SER A 176 -1.74 -11.94 9.05
N GLU A 177 -2.01 -12.15 7.77
CA GLU A 177 -3.38 -12.35 7.28
C GLU A 177 -3.96 -13.73 7.65
N GLN A 178 -3.11 -14.74 7.92
CA GLN A 178 -3.53 -16.10 8.26
C GLN A 178 -3.43 -16.38 9.76
N LEU A 179 -4.49 -16.94 10.35
CA LEU A 179 -4.59 -17.26 11.76
C LEU A 179 -3.64 -18.41 12.14
N GLU A 180 -3.52 -19.43 11.29
CA GLU A 180 -2.65 -20.58 11.54
C GLU A 180 -1.18 -20.16 11.71
N ASP A 181 -0.71 -19.28 10.83
CA ASP A 181 0.65 -18.72 10.89
C ASP A 181 0.89 -17.98 12.19
N MET A 182 -0.10 -17.21 12.66
CA MET A 182 0.01 -16.46 13.91
C MET A 182 0.06 -17.40 15.12
N VAL A 183 -0.73 -18.47 15.12
CA VAL A 183 -0.69 -19.48 16.18
C VAL A 183 0.65 -20.20 16.18
N GLU A 184 1.17 -20.60 15.02
CA GLU A 184 2.48 -21.27 14.91
C GLU A 184 3.62 -20.36 15.40
N GLN A 185 3.64 -19.09 14.98
CA GLN A 185 4.63 -18.11 15.43
C GLN A 185 4.55 -17.89 16.95
N SER A 186 3.33 -17.82 17.50
CA SER A 186 3.11 -17.67 18.94
C SER A 186 3.70 -18.84 19.73
N ILE A 187 3.48 -20.07 19.25
CA ILE A 187 4.03 -21.29 19.86
C ILE A 187 5.57 -21.28 19.81
N LYS A 188 6.18 -20.90 18.67
CA LYS A 188 7.64 -20.75 18.54
C LYS A 188 8.20 -19.73 19.53
N LEU A 189 7.54 -18.59 19.71
CA LEU A 189 7.95 -17.56 20.67
C LEU A 189 7.87 -18.04 22.13
N ILE A 190 6.84 -18.82 22.47
CA ILE A 190 6.68 -19.42 23.79
C ILE A 190 7.79 -20.45 24.04
N ALA A 191 8.08 -21.31 23.06
CA ALA A 191 9.13 -22.32 23.14
C ALA A 191 10.52 -21.70 23.31
N ASN A 192 10.87 -20.68 22.52
CA ASN A 192 12.16 -19.99 22.62
C ASN A 192 12.38 -19.36 24.00
N LYS A 193 11.34 -18.72 24.57
CA LYS A 193 11.41 -18.19 25.95
C LYS A 193 11.62 -19.30 27.00
N TYR A 194 11.09 -20.50 26.75
CA TYR A 194 11.27 -21.63 27.65
C TYR A 194 12.72 -22.16 27.62
N HIS A 195 13.37 -22.16 26.45
CA HIS A 195 14.77 -22.56 26.30
C HIS A 195 15.76 -21.56 26.90
N GLU A 196 15.51 -20.25 26.82
CA GLU A 196 16.34 -19.21 27.43
C GLU A 196 16.36 -19.26 28.97
N ASN A 197 15.32 -19.83 29.60
CA ASN A 197 15.19 -19.92 31.06
C ASN A 197 15.71 -21.25 31.66
N ARG A 198 16.39 -22.11 30.88
CA ARG A 198 17.09 -23.27 31.45
C ARG A 198 18.43 -22.83 32.03
N PRO A 199 18.73 -23.07 33.32
CA PRO A 199 20.09 -22.96 33.80
C PRO A 199 20.95 -23.98 33.05
N THR A 200 21.97 -23.51 32.34
CA THR A 200 23.07 -24.34 31.86
C THR A 200 23.68 -25.04 33.06
N THR A 201 23.48 -26.35 33.15
CA THR A 201 24.20 -27.20 34.11
C THR A 201 25.63 -27.37 33.65
#